data_AF-A0A7R9DRI2-F1
#
_entry.id   AF-A0A7R9DRI2-F1
#
_cell.length_a   1.000
_cell.length_b   1.000
_cell.length_c   1.000
_cell.angle_alpha   90.00
_cell.angle_beta   90.00
_cell.angle_gamma   90.00
#
_symmetry.space_group_name_H-M   'P 1'
#
loop_
_entity.id
_entity.type
_entity.pdbx_description
1 polymer ?
#
loop_
_entity_poly.entity_id
_entity_poly.type
_entity_poly.pdbx_seq_one_letter_code
_entity_poly.pdbx_strand_id
1 'polypeptide(L)'
;ASDVEGRSLCNHRRAYKFFTDSVSPRCHFPSFPCNSYDSFLEGSCFPCSQDRHCGNMGYYADRSHGRGTLYLVTRDEEPFCDNAHQILTTRDATCSVFTAHQYHVRLEHSPRDEPLTSYGKIQLTLIGTNNINETFTLTQKDDEEIKSGGSLTRMLVPHPILQDPSSVEVTYTAYSGWISSGLPSWDVNKVTLTDSVGQR
;
A
#
# COMPACT_ATOMS: atom_id res chain seq x y z
N ALA A 1 11.53 -30.20 -8.78
CA ALA A 1 10.58 -29.64 -7.79
C ALA A 1 9.53 -28.88 -8.57
N SER A 2 8.25 -29.15 -8.32
CA SER A 2 7.17 -28.50 -9.09
C SER A 2 7.06 -27.02 -8.70
N ASP A 3 6.72 -26.13 -9.65
CA ASP A 3 6.57 -24.68 -9.39
C ASP A 3 5.58 -24.37 -8.25
N VAL A 4 4.59 -25.24 -8.04
CA VAL A 4 3.60 -25.13 -6.96
C VAL A 4 4.23 -25.41 -5.59
N GLU A 5 5.10 -26.41 -5.51
CA GLU A 5 5.84 -26.75 -4.29
C GLU A 5 6.87 -25.65 -3.94
N GLY A 6 7.55 -25.11 -4.95
CA GLY A 6 8.45 -23.95 -4.80
C GLY A 6 7.74 -22.69 -4.30
N ARG A 7 6.54 -22.38 -4.83
CA ARG A 7 5.70 -21.25 -4.37
C ARG A 7 5.16 -21.45 -2.96
N SER A 8 4.71 -22.67 -2.63
CA SER A 8 4.22 -23.02 -1.29
C SER A 8 5.30 -22.82 -0.23
N LEU A 9 6.54 -23.27 -0.51
CA LEU A 9 7.67 -23.06 0.37
C LEU A 9 8.06 -21.57 0.48
N CYS A 10 7.97 -20.79 -0.60
CA CYS A 10 8.21 -19.35 -0.54
C CYS A 10 7.22 -18.65 0.40
N ASN A 11 5.92 -18.93 0.24
CA ASN A 11 4.86 -18.37 1.09
C ASN A 11 5.03 -18.79 2.56
N HIS A 12 5.34 -20.07 2.81
CA HIS A 12 5.60 -20.56 4.16
C HIS A 12 6.80 -19.85 4.81
N ARG A 13 7.86 -19.61 4.03
CA ARG A 13 9.08 -18.95 4.52
C ARG A 13 8.89 -17.45 4.82
N ARG A 14 7.88 -16.79 4.24
CA ARG A 14 7.60 -15.37 4.55
C ARG A 14 7.23 -15.16 6.03
N ALA A 15 6.56 -16.13 6.67
CA ALA A 15 6.10 -15.98 8.05
C ALA A 15 7.23 -15.70 9.05
N TYR A 16 8.30 -16.50 9.06
CA TYR A 16 9.41 -16.24 9.99
C TYR A 16 10.24 -15.03 9.59
N LYS A 17 10.28 -14.66 8.30
CA LYS A 17 10.95 -13.42 7.85
C LYS A 17 10.26 -12.19 8.42
N PHE A 18 8.94 -12.11 8.29
CA PHE A 18 8.15 -11.06 8.92
C PHE A 18 8.32 -11.03 10.45
N PHE A 19 8.32 -12.20 11.09
CA PHE A 19 8.58 -12.27 12.53
C PHE A 19 9.98 -11.75 12.88
N THR A 20 11.00 -12.14 12.12
CA THR A 20 12.40 -11.72 12.34
C THR A 20 12.53 -10.21 12.19
N ASP A 21 11.96 -9.61 11.14
CA ASP A 21 11.95 -8.16 10.93
C ASP A 21 11.25 -7.42 12.07
N SER A 22 10.12 -7.97 12.56
CA SER A 22 9.32 -7.36 13.62
C SER A 22 10.01 -7.29 14.99
N VAL A 23 11.14 -7.99 15.20
CA VAL A 23 11.90 -7.93 16.45
C VAL A 23 12.53 -6.54 16.63
N SER A 24 12.90 -5.89 15.53
CA SER A 24 13.43 -4.52 15.56
C SER A 24 12.40 -3.58 16.18
N PRO A 25 12.73 -2.78 17.22
CA PRO A 25 11.80 -1.83 17.83
C PRO A 25 11.37 -0.71 16.89
N ARG A 26 12.07 -0.53 15.77
CA ARG A 26 11.68 0.43 14.73
C ARG A 26 10.67 -0.19 13.77
N CYS A 27 10.63 -1.51 13.66
CA CYS A 27 9.79 -2.21 12.72
C CYS A 27 8.49 -2.69 13.38
N HIS A 28 7.39 -2.04 12.99
CA HIS A 28 6.05 -2.48 13.35
C HIS A 28 5.26 -2.81 12.09
N PHE A 29 4.43 -3.85 12.18
CA PHE A 29 3.52 -4.28 11.13
C PHE A 29 2.07 -4.06 11.59
N PRO A 30 1.52 -2.83 11.44
CA PRO A 30 0.14 -2.52 11.82
C PRO A 30 -0.84 -3.49 11.15
N SER A 31 -1.73 -4.06 11.94
CA SER A 31 -2.67 -5.08 11.51
C SER A 31 -4.07 -4.70 11.96
N PHE A 32 -5.03 -4.75 11.04
CA PHE A 32 -6.34 -4.13 11.19
C PHE A 32 -7.41 -5.19 11.40
N PRO A 33 -8.22 -5.10 12.46
CA PRO A 33 -9.39 -5.96 12.59
C PRO A 33 -10.40 -5.60 11.50
N CYS A 34 -10.80 -6.58 10.70
CA CYS A 34 -11.73 -6.40 9.60
C CYS A 34 -12.58 -7.65 9.39
N ASN A 35 -13.71 -7.52 8.69
CA ASN A 35 -14.62 -8.66 8.45
C ASN A 35 -14.07 -9.65 7.42
N SER A 36 -13.31 -9.16 6.44
CA SER A 36 -12.67 -9.96 5.40
C SER A 36 -11.43 -9.23 4.86
N TYR A 37 -10.60 -9.97 4.13
CA TYR A 37 -9.44 -9.38 3.46
C TYR A 37 -9.86 -8.40 2.34
N ASP A 38 -10.95 -8.69 1.63
CA ASP A 38 -11.45 -7.81 0.56
C ASP A 38 -11.95 -6.47 1.13
N SER A 39 -12.71 -6.50 2.23
CA SER A 39 -13.11 -5.26 2.92
C SER A 39 -11.93 -4.46 3.46
N PHE A 40 -10.84 -5.13 3.83
CA PHE A 40 -9.59 -4.49 4.21
C PHE A 40 -8.92 -3.82 3.01
N LEU A 41 -8.84 -4.49 1.85
CA LEU A 41 -8.27 -3.92 0.63
C LEU A 41 -9.05 -2.72 0.07
N GLU A 42 -10.37 -2.70 0.27
CA GLU A 42 -11.24 -1.55 -0.05
C GLU A 42 -11.03 -0.35 0.90
N GLY A 43 -10.36 -0.58 2.04
CA GLY A 43 -10.10 0.44 3.06
C GLY A 43 -11.22 0.62 4.08
N SER A 44 -12.21 -0.27 4.14
CA SER A 44 -13.35 -0.15 5.07
C SER A 44 -12.93 -0.18 6.56
N CYS A 45 -11.73 -0.67 6.84
CA CYS A 45 -11.17 -0.82 8.17
C CYS A 45 -9.98 0.13 8.45
N PHE A 46 -9.76 1.14 7.60
CA PHE A 46 -8.76 2.19 7.81
C PHE A 46 -9.40 3.50 8.33
N PRO A 47 -8.67 4.33 9.09
CA PRO A 47 -7.38 4.04 9.76
C PRO A 47 -7.59 3.29 11.09
N CYS A 48 -6.51 3.07 11.84
CA CYS A 48 -6.62 2.70 13.25
C CYS A 48 -7.31 3.82 14.05
N SER A 49 -8.11 3.46 15.04
CA SER A 49 -8.78 4.42 15.93
C SER A 49 -8.86 3.86 17.35
N GLN A 50 -9.29 4.66 18.32
CA GLN A 50 -9.49 4.15 19.69
C GLN A 50 -10.53 3.03 19.75
N ASP A 51 -11.59 3.12 18.96
CA ASP A 51 -12.60 2.06 18.87
C ASP A 51 -12.11 0.85 18.08
N ARG A 52 -11.24 1.10 17.07
CA ARG A 52 -10.62 0.07 16.23
C ARG A 52 -9.23 -0.25 16.74
N HIS A 53 -9.18 -1.07 17.78
CA HIS A 53 -7.96 -1.60 18.39
C HIS A 53 -7.12 -2.39 17.37
N CYS A 54 -6.18 -1.72 16.71
CA CYS A 54 -5.23 -2.36 15.81
C CYS A 54 -4.20 -3.21 16.58
N GLY A 55 -3.64 -4.18 15.87
CA GLY A 55 -2.54 -5.02 16.34
C GLY A 55 -1.22 -4.67 15.67
N ASN A 56 -0.11 -5.16 16.22
CA ASN A 56 1.12 -5.35 15.46
C ASN A 56 1.33 -6.84 15.21
N MET A 57 1.56 -7.23 13.95
CA MET A 57 1.99 -8.60 13.64
C MET A 57 3.44 -8.80 14.11
N GLY A 58 3.73 -9.97 14.68
CA GLY A 58 5.08 -10.39 15.04
C GLY A 58 5.44 -10.20 16.51
N TYR A 59 6.66 -9.79 16.80
CA TYR A 59 7.26 -9.77 18.15
C TYR A 59 6.46 -8.93 19.17
N TYR A 60 5.86 -7.82 18.74
CA TYR A 60 5.09 -6.90 19.59
C TYR A 60 3.58 -7.19 19.62
N ALA A 61 3.14 -8.36 19.15
CA ALA A 61 1.72 -8.74 19.14
C ALA A 61 1.14 -8.88 20.57
N ASP A 62 1.96 -9.31 21.52
CA ASP A 62 1.62 -9.44 22.94
C ASP A 62 1.21 -8.10 23.58
N ARG A 63 1.88 -7.01 23.19
CA ARG A 63 1.62 -5.64 23.66
C ARG A 63 0.45 -4.96 22.97
N SER A 64 -0.06 -5.55 21.89
CA SER A 64 -1.09 -4.92 21.08
C SER A 64 -2.49 -5.23 21.59
N HIS A 65 -3.40 -4.27 21.44
CA HIS A 65 -4.80 -4.43 21.86
C HIS A 65 -5.67 -5.18 20.83
N GLY A 66 -5.26 -5.22 19.56
CA GLY A 66 -5.95 -5.99 18.52
C GLY A 66 -6.04 -7.48 18.84
N ARG A 67 -7.23 -8.06 18.62
CA ARG A 67 -7.54 -9.47 18.86
C ARG A 67 -8.37 -10.03 17.70
N GLY A 68 -8.35 -11.35 17.55
CA GLY A 68 -9.03 -12.06 16.47
C GLY A 68 -8.24 -12.00 15.16
N THR A 69 -8.94 -12.11 14.03
CA THR A 69 -8.34 -12.04 12.71
C THR A 69 -8.02 -10.59 12.37
N LEU A 70 -6.74 -10.33 12.09
CA LEU A 70 -6.24 -9.03 11.66
C LEU A 70 -5.66 -9.16 10.26
N TYR A 71 -5.77 -8.10 9.47
CA TYR A 71 -5.28 -8.04 8.09
C TYR A 71 -4.25 -6.93 7.93
N LEU A 72 -3.28 -7.16 7.05
CA LEU A 72 -2.30 -6.18 6.62
C LEU A 72 -1.86 -6.53 5.19
N VAL A 73 -1.23 -5.59 4.51
CA VAL A 73 -0.45 -5.83 3.30
C VAL A 73 1.04 -5.64 3.61
N THR A 74 1.89 -6.38 2.90
CA THR A 74 3.35 -6.21 2.91
C THR A 74 3.84 -6.00 1.49
N ARG A 75 5.11 -5.63 1.35
CA ARG A 75 5.80 -5.65 0.06
C ARG A 75 5.94 -7.09 -0.45
N ASP A 76 6.10 -7.22 -1.76
CA ASP A 76 6.37 -8.52 -2.39
C ASP A 76 7.79 -9.02 -2.11
N GLU A 77 8.73 -8.09 -1.93
CA GLU A 77 10.15 -8.37 -1.73
C GLU A 77 10.72 -7.64 -0.52
N GLU A 78 11.83 -8.16 0.01
CA GLU A 78 12.59 -7.53 1.08
C GLU A 78 13.18 -6.17 0.63
N PRO A 79 13.36 -5.20 1.56
CA PRO A 79 12.98 -5.27 2.96
C PRO A 79 11.47 -5.10 3.14
N PHE A 80 10.86 -5.93 4.00
CA PHE A 80 9.44 -5.79 4.35
C PHE A 80 9.18 -4.63 5.30
N CYS A 81 10.24 -4.12 5.91
CA CYS A 81 10.24 -3.07 6.92
C CYS A 81 11.67 -2.53 7.08
N ASP A 82 11.83 -1.29 7.55
CA ASP A 82 13.19 -0.75 7.70
C ASP A 82 13.91 -1.36 8.92
N ASN A 83 14.75 -2.36 8.65
CA ASN A 83 15.69 -2.87 9.63
C ASN A 83 17.00 -2.09 9.61
N ALA A 84 17.00 -0.80 9.23
CA ALA A 84 18.19 0.02 9.16
C ALA A 84 19.09 -0.16 10.39
N HIS A 85 20.08 -1.02 10.21
CA HIS A 85 21.40 -1.00 10.82
C HIS A 85 22.17 0.24 10.33
N GLN A 86 21.47 1.35 10.04
CA GLN A 86 22.12 2.60 9.77
C GLN A 86 22.67 3.08 11.11
N ILE A 87 23.96 2.83 11.30
CA ILE A 87 24.81 3.54 12.23
C ILE A 87 24.75 5.01 11.80
N LEU A 88 23.67 5.71 12.17
CA LEU A 88 23.64 7.16 12.12
C LEU A 88 24.55 7.62 13.25
N THR A 89 25.83 7.83 12.93
CA THR A 89 26.82 8.52 13.78
C THR A 89 26.51 10.02 13.85
N THR A 90 25.24 10.39 14.10
CA THR A 90 24.82 11.77 14.30
C THR A 90 23.99 11.81 15.58
N ARG A 91 24.46 12.61 16.54
CA ARG A 91 23.91 12.74 17.90
C ARG A 91 22.48 13.31 17.96
N ASP A 92 21.91 13.68 16.80
CA ASP A 92 20.64 14.42 16.69
C ASP A 92 19.59 13.69 15.84
N ALA A 93 19.76 12.40 15.54
CA ALA A 93 18.66 11.60 14.98
C ALA A 93 17.65 11.31 16.10
N THR A 94 16.62 12.15 16.23
CA THR A 94 15.37 11.77 16.91
C THR A 94 15.01 10.35 16.48
N CYS A 95 14.71 9.49 17.44
CA CYS A 95 14.38 8.09 17.22
C CYS A 95 13.04 8.00 16.47
N SER A 96 13.06 8.20 15.16
CA SER A 96 11.88 8.08 14.31
C SER A 96 11.53 6.59 14.22
N VAL A 97 10.30 6.25 14.61
CA VAL A 97 9.77 4.90 14.51
C VAL A 97 9.45 4.66 13.03
N PHE A 98 10.24 3.82 12.35
CA PHE A 98 10.04 3.50 10.92
C PHE A 98 9.08 2.32 10.78
N THR A 99 7.77 2.59 10.88
CA THR A 99 6.76 1.54 10.73
C THR A 99 6.72 1.03 9.28
N ALA A 100 6.27 -0.22 9.06
CA ALA A 100 5.85 -0.63 7.73
C ALA A 100 4.60 0.17 7.35
N HIS A 101 4.81 1.36 6.76
CA HIS A 101 3.75 2.30 6.45
C HIS A 101 2.85 1.70 5.37
N GLN A 102 1.61 1.38 5.77
CA GLN A 102 0.56 1.03 4.84
C GLN A 102 -0.25 2.29 4.54
N TYR A 103 -0.42 2.55 3.26
CA TYR A 103 -1.24 3.65 2.77
C TYR A 103 -2.47 3.11 2.07
N HIS A 104 -3.63 3.63 2.44
CA HIS A 104 -4.85 3.52 1.66
C HIS A 104 -4.89 4.64 0.63
N VAL A 105 -4.85 4.29 -0.65
CA VAL A 105 -5.00 5.22 -1.76
C VAL A 105 -6.43 5.18 -2.24
N ARG A 106 -7.04 6.36 -2.40
CA ARG A 106 -8.30 6.56 -3.12
C ARG A 106 -8.08 7.57 -4.24
N LEU A 107 -8.35 7.16 -5.47
CA LEU A 107 -8.31 7.99 -6.66
C LEU A 107 -9.73 8.16 -7.20
N GLU A 108 -10.19 9.40 -7.29
CA GLU A 108 -11.54 9.76 -7.73
C GLU A 108 -11.46 10.33 -9.16
N HIS A 109 -12.21 9.75 -10.08
CA HIS A 109 -12.27 10.20 -11.46
C HIS A 109 -13.17 11.42 -11.59
N SER A 110 -12.87 12.30 -12.54
CA SER A 110 -13.70 13.49 -12.76
C SER A 110 -15.13 13.10 -13.15
N PRO A 111 -16.16 13.66 -12.48
CA PRO A 111 -17.53 13.44 -12.88
C PRO A 111 -17.81 14.15 -14.22
N ARG A 112 -18.74 13.59 -14.99
CA ARG A 112 -19.27 14.20 -16.22
C ARG A 112 -20.78 14.03 -16.26
N ASP A 113 -21.45 14.91 -17.00
CA ASP A 113 -22.91 14.87 -17.17
C ASP A 113 -23.36 13.59 -17.90
N GLU A 114 -22.57 13.17 -18.90
CA GLU A 114 -22.77 11.91 -19.61
C GLU A 114 -21.74 10.87 -19.16
N PRO A 115 -22.16 9.62 -18.86
CA PRO A 115 -21.25 8.55 -18.47
C PRO A 115 -20.20 8.29 -19.55
N LEU A 116 -18.94 8.45 -19.19
CA LEU A 116 -17.80 8.20 -20.07
C LEU A 116 -16.98 7.02 -19.52
N THR A 117 -16.64 6.09 -20.40
CA THR A 117 -15.78 4.95 -20.08
C THR A 117 -14.50 4.99 -20.89
N SER A 118 -13.40 4.60 -20.26
CA SER A 118 -12.11 4.38 -20.91
C SER A 118 -11.53 3.03 -20.49
N TYR A 119 -10.47 2.62 -21.17
CA TYR A 119 -9.71 1.41 -20.86
C TYR A 119 -8.24 1.77 -20.72
N GLY A 120 -7.58 1.26 -19.69
CA GLY A 120 -6.16 1.54 -19.53
C GLY A 120 -5.60 1.19 -18.17
N LYS A 121 -4.32 1.48 -18.03
CA LYS A 121 -3.58 1.32 -16.78
C LYS A 121 -3.47 2.67 -16.07
N ILE A 122 -3.73 2.66 -14.76
CA ILE A 122 -3.42 3.81 -13.88
C ILE A 122 -2.28 3.42 -12.95
N GLN A 123 -1.24 4.24 -12.93
CA GLN A 123 -0.11 4.11 -12.02
C GLN A 123 -0.02 5.34 -11.11
N LEU A 124 0.37 5.11 -9.86
CA LEU A 124 0.68 6.14 -8.87
C LEU A 124 2.17 6.05 -8.54
N THR A 125 2.90 7.15 -8.74
CA THR A 125 4.28 7.29 -8.30
C THR A 125 4.30 8.11 -7.02
N LEU A 126 4.77 7.50 -5.93
CA LEU A 126 5.08 8.22 -4.70
C LEU A 126 6.47 8.83 -4.83
N ILE A 127 6.61 10.11 -4.47
CA ILE A 127 7.86 10.87 -4.59
C ILE A 127 8.30 11.29 -3.18
N GLY A 128 9.35 10.63 -2.68
CA GLY A 128 9.96 10.92 -1.38
C GLY A 128 10.98 12.05 -1.46
N THR A 129 11.58 12.36 -0.31
CA THR A 129 12.73 13.26 -0.26
C THR A 129 13.97 12.57 -0.85
N ASN A 130 14.88 13.32 -1.48
CA ASN A 130 16.12 12.82 -2.11
C ASN A 130 15.97 12.07 -3.46
N ASN A 131 14.99 12.46 -4.29
CA ASN A 131 14.77 11.88 -5.64
C ASN A 131 14.49 10.36 -5.63
N ILE A 132 14.04 9.83 -4.50
CA ILE A 132 13.56 8.46 -4.39
C ILE A 132 12.09 8.47 -4.78
N ASN A 133 11.74 7.67 -5.77
CA ASN A 133 10.37 7.46 -6.18
C ASN A 133 10.07 5.97 -6.29
N GLU A 134 8.80 5.63 -6.11
CA GLU A 134 8.32 4.27 -6.29
C GLU A 134 6.96 4.29 -6.94
N THR A 135 6.80 3.48 -7.99
CA THR A 135 5.59 3.46 -8.81
C THR A 135 4.78 2.19 -8.55
N PHE A 136 3.49 2.38 -8.34
CA PHE A 136 2.52 1.32 -8.08
C PHE A 136 1.44 1.33 -9.16
N THR A 137 1.08 0.15 -9.66
CA THR A 137 -0.09 0.01 -10.52
C THR A 137 -1.34 -0.06 -9.65
N LEU A 138 -2.28 0.87 -9.85
CA LEU A 138 -3.53 0.90 -9.11
C LEU A 138 -4.59 -0.02 -9.75
N THR A 139 -4.57 -0.16 -11.08
CA THR A 139 -5.44 -1.10 -11.80
C THR A 139 -4.92 -2.54 -11.67
N GLN A 140 -5.82 -3.52 -11.75
CA GLN A 140 -5.52 -4.95 -11.76
C GLN A 140 -5.01 -5.43 -13.12
N LYS A 141 -5.42 -4.78 -14.20
CA LYS A 141 -5.04 -5.12 -15.58
C LYS A 141 -4.74 -3.87 -16.40
N ASP A 142 -4.08 -4.07 -17.54
CA ASP A 142 -3.78 -3.01 -18.51
C ASP A 142 -5.02 -2.56 -19.30
N ASP A 143 -6.06 -3.40 -19.39
CA ASP A 143 -7.32 -3.18 -20.09
C ASP A 143 -8.51 -2.95 -19.15
N GLU A 144 -8.25 -2.54 -17.91
CA GLU A 144 -9.31 -2.32 -16.93
C GLU A 144 -10.24 -1.17 -17.36
N GLU A 145 -11.55 -1.39 -17.19
CA GLU A 145 -12.59 -0.40 -17.51
C GLU A 145 -12.64 0.67 -16.42
N ILE A 146 -12.53 1.94 -16.82
CA ILE A 146 -12.50 3.09 -15.93
C ILE A 146 -13.68 4.00 -16.29
N LYS A 147 -14.47 4.40 -15.28
CA LYS A 147 -15.72 5.16 -15.46
C LYS A 147 -15.61 6.57 -14.88
N SER A 148 -16.16 7.56 -15.58
CA SER A 148 -16.26 8.93 -15.09
C SER A 148 -17.07 8.98 -13.79
N GLY A 149 -16.63 9.79 -12.83
CA GLY A 149 -17.25 9.87 -11.49
C GLY A 149 -17.06 8.63 -10.61
N GLY A 150 -16.43 7.57 -11.11
CA GLY A 150 -16.04 6.41 -10.31
C GLY A 150 -14.84 6.69 -9.40
N SER A 151 -14.47 5.68 -8.61
CA SER A 151 -13.25 5.74 -7.80
C SER A 151 -12.52 4.41 -7.80
N LEU A 152 -11.19 4.46 -7.70
CA LEU A 152 -10.30 3.32 -7.56
C LEU A 152 -9.62 3.38 -6.18
N THR A 153 -9.52 2.25 -5.50
CA THR A 153 -8.84 2.15 -4.20
C THR A 153 -7.77 1.07 -4.20
N ARG A 154 -6.65 1.32 -3.52
CA ARG A 154 -5.57 0.34 -3.36
C ARG A 154 -4.84 0.52 -2.04
N MET A 155 -4.45 -0.60 -1.44
CA MET A 155 -3.52 -0.65 -0.32
C MET A 155 -2.10 -0.72 -0.86
N LEU A 156 -1.23 0.21 -0.47
CA LEU A 156 0.17 0.28 -0.89
C LEU A 156 1.11 0.21 0.31
N VAL A 157 2.28 -0.39 0.08
CA VAL A 157 3.39 -0.41 1.05
C VAL A 157 4.66 0.01 0.31
N PRO A 158 5.09 1.27 0.43
CA PRO A 158 6.34 1.70 -0.18
C PRO A 158 7.56 1.11 0.51
N HIS A 159 8.66 1.09 -0.24
CA HIS A 159 9.98 0.82 0.27
C HIS A 159 10.25 1.76 1.44
N PRO A 160 10.73 1.25 2.59
CA PRO A 160 10.92 2.09 3.77
C PRO A 160 11.86 3.30 3.56
N ILE A 161 12.83 3.17 2.67
CA ILE A 161 13.72 4.28 2.23
C ILE A 161 12.96 5.51 1.66
N LEU A 162 11.74 5.33 1.13
CA LEU A 162 10.93 6.43 0.62
C LEU A 162 10.40 7.32 1.76
N GLN A 163 10.35 6.79 2.99
CA GLN A 163 9.81 7.47 4.17
C GLN A 163 8.41 8.03 3.90
N ASP A 164 8.16 9.27 4.34
CA ASP A 164 6.92 9.98 4.04
C ASP A 164 6.99 10.63 2.63
N PRO A 165 6.06 10.30 1.72
CA PRO A 165 6.04 10.89 0.39
C PRO A 165 5.75 12.39 0.46
N SER A 166 6.53 13.18 -0.26
CA SER A 166 6.37 14.64 -0.36
C SER A 166 5.33 15.05 -1.40
N SER A 167 5.14 14.22 -2.43
CA SER A 167 4.16 14.43 -3.50
C SER A 167 3.82 13.11 -4.18
N VAL A 168 2.79 13.14 -5.03
CA VAL A 168 2.36 12.00 -5.83
C VAL A 168 2.19 12.43 -7.28
N GLU A 169 2.52 11.53 -8.20
CA GLU A 169 2.27 11.67 -9.63
C GLU A 169 1.35 10.54 -10.09
N VAL A 170 0.34 10.86 -10.90
CA VAL A 170 -0.57 9.88 -11.48
C VAL A 170 -0.32 9.81 -12.98
N THR A 171 -0.07 8.60 -13.47
CA THR A 171 0.12 8.33 -14.89
C THR A 171 -0.98 7.42 -15.40
N TYR A 172 -1.69 7.89 -16.42
CA TYR A 172 -2.65 7.08 -17.17
C TYR A 172 -2.03 6.65 -18.50
N THR A 173 -2.08 5.36 -18.79
CA THR A 173 -1.68 4.79 -20.09
C THR A 173 -2.91 4.19 -20.75
N ALA A 174 -3.31 4.77 -21.88
CA ALA A 174 -4.41 4.26 -22.68
C ALA A 174 -4.13 2.85 -23.19
N TYR A 175 -5.09 1.95 -23.00
CA TYR A 175 -5.01 0.61 -23.59
C TYR A 175 -5.15 0.70 -25.12
N SER A 176 -4.39 -0.11 -25.85
CA SER A 176 -4.49 -0.22 -27.30
C SER A 176 -4.59 -1.69 -27.68
N GLY A 177 -5.82 -2.16 -27.88
CA GLY A 177 -6.12 -3.52 -28.31
C GLY A 177 -6.80 -3.56 -29.67
N TRP A 178 -7.07 -4.78 -30.15
CA TRP A 178 -7.76 -5.00 -31.42
C TRP A 178 -9.23 -4.53 -31.36
N ILE A 179 -9.92 -4.83 -30.26
CA ILE A 179 -11.38 -4.68 -30.14
C ILE A 179 -11.75 -3.45 -29.29
N SER A 180 -10.86 -2.99 -28.42
CA SER A 180 -11.06 -1.83 -27.56
C SER A 180 -9.80 -0.99 -27.47
N SER A 181 -10.00 0.32 -27.27
CA SER A 181 -8.92 1.27 -27.00
C SER A 181 -9.36 2.24 -25.91
N GLY A 182 -8.40 2.68 -25.11
CA GLY A 182 -8.58 3.77 -24.18
C GLY A 182 -8.72 5.12 -24.87
N LEU A 183 -9.29 6.08 -24.16
CA LEU A 183 -9.24 7.48 -24.52
C LEU A 183 -7.79 8.00 -24.47
N PRO A 184 -7.42 9.01 -25.26
CA PRO A 184 -6.06 9.54 -25.28
C PRO A 184 -5.65 10.21 -23.96
N SER A 185 -6.62 10.66 -23.16
CA SER A 185 -6.40 11.24 -21.83
C SER A 185 -7.53 10.86 -20.90
N TRP A 186 -7.25 10.88 -19.59
CA TRP A 186 -8.22 10.59 -18.55
C TRP A 186 -8.11 11.61 -17.42
N ASP A 187 -9.25 12.17 -17.02
CA ASP A 187 -9.30 13.23 -16.00
C ASP A 187 -9.50 12.63 -14.60
N VAL A 188 -8.60 12.99 -13.69
CA VAL A 188 -8.65 12.63 -12.27
C VAL A 188 -8.98 13.87 -11.47
N ASN A 189 -9.97 13.78 -10.59
CA ASN A 189 -10.42 14.88 -9.76
C ASN A 189 -9.57 15.01 -8.49
N LYS A 190 -9.36 13.88 -7.81
CA LYS A 190 -8.70 13.88 -6.49
C LYS A 190 -7.97 12.58 -6.24
N VAL A 191 -6.80 12.68 -5.61
CA VAL A 191 -6.07 11.57 -5.03
C VAL A 191 -5.97 11.81 -3.52
N THR A 192 -6.37 10.83 -2.73
CA THR A 192 -6.23 10.83 -1.28
C THR A 192 -5.32 9.69 -0.89
N LEU A 193 -4.22 10.01 -0.22
CA LEU A 193 -3.36 9.06 0.46
C LEU A 193 -3.76 9.10 1.94
N THR A 194 -3.96 7.97 2.60
CA THR A 194 -4.24 7.93 4.05
C THR A 194 -3.34 6.91 4.69
N ASP A 195 -2.57 7.31 5.70
CA ASP A 195 -1.70 6.39 6.42
C ASP A 195 -2.47 5.51 7.43
N SER A 196 -1.73 4.67 8.15
CA SER A 196 -2.31 3.75 9.13
C SER A 196 -2.91 4.43 10.37
N VAL A 197 -2.54 5.68 10.67
CA VAL A 197 -3.04 6.47 11.82
C VAL A 197 -4.07 7.53 11.42
N GLY A 198 -4.34 7.68 10.12
CA GLY A 198 -5.37 8.57 9.58
C GLY A 198 -4.86 9.92 9.07
N GLN A 199 -3.55 10.14 9.02
CA GLN A 199 -2.97 11.31 8.37
C GLN A 199 -3.20 11.22 6.85
N ARG A 200 -3.49 12.37 6.24
CA ARG A 200 -3.79 12.51 4.81
C ARG A 200 -2.86 13.50 4.14
#